data_AF-A0A2H0Y3N0-F1
#
_entry.id   AF-A0A2H0Y3N0-F1
#
_cell.length_a   1.000
_cell.length_b   1.000
_cell.length_c   1.000
_cell.angle_alpha   90.00
_cell.angle_beta   90.00
_cell.angle_gamma   90.00
#
_symmetry.space_group_name_H-M   'P 1'
#
loop_
_entity.id
_entity.type
_entity.pdbx_description
1 polymer ?
#
loop_
_entity_poly.entity_id
_entity_poly.type
_entity_poly.pdbx_seq_one_letter_code
_entity_poly.pdbx_strand_id
1 'polypeptide(L)'
;MFYPLELLKPLRWFAINPGSQFEFYPHLIAFFSFLFAVAIVLFILTKLFKLHPFLKRILKKIPGKLEIFALVGFLLVIFRFENIYYLSMRIWYLMWLVFFVWYLIHISKELFVYPTKRLAYEKHGEGKERDYLPKPKRKR
;
A
#
# COMPACT_ATOMS: atom_id res chain seq x y z
N MET A 1 11.38 -20.27 24.19
CA MET A 1 12.48 -19.39 24.63
C MET A 1 12.93 -18.56 23.43
N PHE A 2 12.68 -17.25 23.44
CA PHE A 2 13.06 -16.35 22.34
C PHE A 2 14.54 -15.96 22.50
N TYR A 3 15.42 -16.49 21.65
CA TYR A 3 16.83 -16.07 21.62
C TYR A 3 17.00 -14.94 20.57
N PRO A 4 17.16 -13.67 20.97
CA PRO A 4 17.24 -12.55 20.04
C PRO A 4 18.45 -12.61 19.10
N LEU A 5 19.53 -13.30 19.50
CA LEU A 5 20.76 -13.46 18.72
C LEU A 5 20.60 -14.42 17.52
N GLU A 6 19.60 -15.30 17.50
CA GLU A 6 19.36 -16.21 16.38
C GLU A 6 18.59 -15.58 15.21
N LEU A 7 18.02 -14.39 15.39
CA LEU A 7 17.32 -13.65 14.34
C LEU A 7 18.30 -13.04 13.33
N LEU A 8 19.54 -12.78 13.73
CA LEU A 8 20.56 -12.13 12.91
C LEU A 8 21.40 -13.10 12.08
N LYS A 9 21.19 -14.43 12.18
CA LYS A 9 21.91 -15.40 11.35
C LYS A 9 21.33 -15.38 9.93
N PRO A 10 22.05 -14.87 8.90
CA PRO A 10 21.54 -14.76 7.54
C PRO A 10 21.13 -16.13 6.98
N LEU A 11 21.86 -17.20 7.31
CA LEU A 11 21.55 -18.57 6.89
C LEU A 11 20.13 -19.03 7.25
N ARG A 12 19.53 -18.52 8.33
CA ARG A 12 18.18 -18.90 8.76
C ARG A 12 17.09 -18.32 7.87
N TRP A 13 17.37 -17.20 7.20
CA TRP A 13 16.46 -16.54 6.26
C TRP A 13 16.44 -17.21 4.89
N PHE A 14 17.56 -17.84 4.52
CA PHE A 14 17.74 -18.63 3.30
C PHE A 14 17.49 -20.14 3.51
N ALA A 15 17.04 -20.56 4.69
CA ALA A 15 16.75 -21.95 4.96
C ALA A 15 15.61 -22.44 4.05
N ILE A 16 15.91 -23.46 3.23
CA ILE A 16 15.05 -24.03 2.20
C ILE A 16 13.79 -24.68 2.80
N ASN A 17 13.88 -25.20 4.03
CA ASN A 17 12.77 -25.92 4.65
C ASN A 17 12.54 -25.45 6.10
N PRO A 18 11.68 -24.45 6.33
CA PRO A 18 11.47 -23.89 7.65
C PRO A 18 10.49 -24.73 8.49
N GLY A 19 10.70 -26.05 8.61
CA GLY A 19 9.93 -26.97 9.47
C GLY A 19 8.48 -27.21 9.03
N SER A 20 7.95 -28.42 9.25
CA SER A 20 6.62 -28.83 8.76
C SER A 20 5.44 -28.21 9.52
N GLN A 21 5.67 -27.60 10.68
CA GLN A 21 4.61 -26.99 11.49
C GLN A 21 4.59 -25.48 11.29
N PHE A 22 3.73 -25.02 10.39
CA PHE A 22 3.50 -23.60 10.16
C PHE A 22 2.42 -23.07 11.10
N GLU A 23 2.73 -22.98 12.39
CA GLU A 23 1.81 -22.49 13.45
C GLU A 23 1.25 -21.07 13.15
N PHE A 24 1.98 -20.27 12.39
CA PHE A 24 1.61 -18.90 12.03
C PHE A 24 0.74 -18.79 10.77
N TYR A 25 0.38 -19.90 10.12
CA TYR A 25 -0.49 -19.91 8.93
C TYR A 25 -1.82 -19.15 9.13
N PRO A 26 -2.65 -19.44 10.16
CA PRO A 26 -3.92 -18.74 10.34
C PRO A 26 -3.73 -17.23 10.62
N HIS A 27 -2.65 -16.87 11.33
CA HIS A 27 -2.32 -15.47 11.62
C HIS A 27 -1.98 -14.69 10.35
N LEU A 28 -1.23 -15.28 9.43
CA LEU A 28 -0.88 -14.63 8.16
C LEU A 28 -2.09 -14.51 7.24
N ILE A 29 -2.93 -15.55 7.16
CA ILE A 29 -4.19 -15.48 6.40
C ILE A 29 -5.08 -14.38 6.96
N ALA A 30 -5.24 -14.31 8.29
CA ALA A 30 -6.04 -13.27 8.94
C ALA A 30 -5.49 -11.87 8.61
N PHE A 31 -4.16 -11.69 8.67
CA PHE A 31 -3.50 -10.43 8.34
C PHE A 31 -3.73 -10.01 6.87
N PHE A 32 -3.51 -10.91 5.91
CA PHE A 32 -3.74 -10.58 4.48
C PHE A 32 -5.21 -10.39 4.14
N SER A 33 -6.11 -11.15 4.78
CA SER A 33 -7.56 -10.97 4.66
C SER A 33 -8.00 -9.60 5.17
N PHE A 34 -7.47 -9.19 6.33
CA PHE A 34 -7.69 -7.86 6.87
C PHE A 34 -7.17 -6.77 5.93
N LEU A 35 -5.95 -6.92 5.40
CA LEU A 35 -5.37 -5.97 4.46
C LEU A 35 -6.22 -5.82 3.18
N PHE A 36 -6.72 -6.94 2.66
CA PHE A 36 -7.61 -6.96 1.50
C PHE A 36 -8.95 -6.28 1.80
N ALA A 37 -9.54 -6.56 2.96
CA ALA A 37 -10.78 -5.91 3.41
C ALA A 37 -10.60 -4.39 3.53
N VAL A 38 -9.48 -3.92 4.09
CA VAL A 38 -9.15 -2.48 4.15
C VAL A 38 -9.09 -1.86 2.75
N ALA A 39 -8.51 -2.57 1.77
CA ALA A 39 -8.45 -2.09 0.40
C ALA A 39 -9.85 -1.88 -0.21
N ILE A 40 -10.75 -2.86 -0.02
CA ILE A 40 -12.15 -2.79 -0.47
C ILE A 40 -12.88 -1.63 0.21
N VAL A 41 -12.74 -1.49 1.53
CA VAL A 41 -13.38 -0.41 2.30
C VAL A 41 -12.90 0.95 1.79
N LEU A 42 -11.60 1.13 1.54
CA LEU A 42 -11.06 2.36 0.96
C LEU A 42 -11.62 2.63 -0.43
N PHE A 43 -11.73 1.60 -1.28
CA PHE A 43 -12.32 1.73 -2.61
C PHE A 43 -13.79 2.20 -2.53
N ILE A 44 -14.58 1.61 -1.63
CA ILE A 44 -15.98 1.96 -1.39
C ILE A 44 -16.08 3.42 -0.88
N LEU A 45 -15.25 3.80 0.09
CA LEU A 45 -15.15 5.17 0.61
C LEU A 45 -14.90 6.19 -0.51
N THR A 46 -14.01 5.88 -1.48
CA THR A 46 -13.74 6.78 -2.61
C THR A 46 -14.93 7.00 -3.55
N LYS A 47 -15.88 6.06 -3.58
CA LYS A 47 -17.08 6.11 -4.42
C LYS A 47 -18.26 6.76 -3.69
N LEU A 48 -18.45 6.44 -2.42
CA LEU A 48 -19.58 6.91 -1.62
C LEU A 48 -19.42 8.35 -1.16
N PHE A 49 -18.22 8.75 -0.74
CA PHE A 49 -18.00 10.08 -0.17
C PHE A 49 -17.61 11.10 -1.23
N LYS A 50 -18.21 12.30 -1.14
CA LYS A 50 -17.79 13.49 -1.89
C LYS A 50 -16.49 14.05 -1.29
N LEU A 51 -15.40 13.34 -1.56
CA LEU A 51 -14.05 13.77 -1.17
C LEU A 51 -13.58 14.92 -2.06
N HIS A 52 -12.73 15.79 -1.51
CA HIS A 52 -12.04 16.84 -2.27
C HIS A 52 -11.34 16.23 -3.51
N PRO A 53 -11.38 16.86 -4.70
CA PRO A 53 -10.88 16.27 -5.95
C PRO A 53 -9.42 15.78 -5.86
N PHE A 54 -8.58 16.50 -5.10
CA PHE A 54 -7.19 16.13 -4.86
C PHE A 54 -7.07 14.87 -3.97
N LEU A 55 -7.81 14.82 -2.85
CA LEU A 55 -7.81 13.68 -1.94
C LEU A 55 -8.37 12.42 -2.64
N LYS A 56 -9.43 12.58 -3.43
CA LYS A 56 -10.01 11.51 -4.26
C LYS A 56 -8.99 10.93 -5.24
N ARG A 57 -8.13 11.76 -5.84
CA ARG A 57 -7.09 11.29 -6.77
C ARG A 57 -6.02 10.45 -6.06
N ILE A 58 -5.63 10.83 -4.84
CA ILE A 58 -4.67 10.06 -4.02
C ILE A 58 -5.33 8.75 -3.58
N LEU A 59 -6.49 8.83 -2.94
CA LEU A 59 -7.20 7.66 -2.42
C LEU A 59 -7.60 6.67 -3.52
N LYS A 60 -7.88 7.11 -4.76
CA LYS A 60 -8.19 6.18 -5.87
C LYS A 60 -7.00 5.28 -6.25
N LYS A 61 -5.75 5.72 -5.98
CA LYS A 61 -4.54 4.96 -6.31
C LYS A 61 -4.12 3.95 -5.23
N ILE A 62 -4.63 4.11 -4.01
CA ILE A 62 -4.22 3.31 -2.86
C ILE A 62 -4.81 1.89 -2.89
N PRO A 63 -6.14 1.69 -3.06
CA PRO A 63 -6.77 0.37 -3.02
C PRO A 63 -6.13 -0.64 -3.97
N GLY A 64 -5.96 -0.28 -5.24
CA GLY A 64 -5.41 -1.23 -6.23
C GLY A 64 -3.98 -1.68 -5.90
N LYS A 65 -3.15 -0.82 -5.30
CA LYS A 65 -1.81 -1.22 -4.84
C LYS A 65 -1.89 -2.09 -3.58
N LEU A 66 -2.78 -1.74 -2.63
CA LEU A 66 -3.01 -2.53 -1.42
C LEU A 66 -3.52 -3.94 -1.75
N GLU A 67 -4.42 -4.06 -2.74
CA GLU A 67 -4.93 -5.34 -3.25
C GLU A 67 -3.80 -6.19 -3.82
N ILE A 68 -2.91 -5.61 -4.62
CA ILE A 68 -1.73 -6.33 -5.15
C ILE A 68 -0.85 -6.84 -4.00
N PHE A 69 -0.59 -6.00 -2.98
CA PHE A 69 0.18 -6.43 -1.81
C PHE A 69 -0.49 -7.59 -1.07
N ALA A 70 -1.81 -7.54 -0.86
CA ALA A 70 -2.57 -8.61 -0.23
C ALA A 70 -2.52 -9.91 -1.06
N LEU A 71 -2.75 -9.82 -2.38
CA LEU A 71 -2.71 -10.96 -3.29
C LEU A 71 -1.33 -11.63 -3.35
N VAL A 72 -0.26 -10.83 -3.46
CA VAL A 72 1.11 -11.36 -3.39
C VAL A 72 1.37 -12.00 -2.03
N GLY A 73 0.86 -11.42 -0.94
CA GLY A 73 0.94 -11.99 0.39
C GLY A 73 0.28 -13.37 0.49
N PHE A 74 -0.95 -13.50 -0.03
CA PHE A 74 -1.64 -14.79 -0.12
C PHE A 74 -0.88 -15.81 -0.96
N LEU A 75 -0.34 -15.39 -2.10
CA LEU A 75 0.46 -16.24 -2.98
C LEU A 75 1.68 -16.82 -2.23
N LEU A 76 2.38 -16.00 -1.45
CA LEU A 76 3.50 -16.44 -0.61
C LEU A 76 3.07 -17.42 0.48
N VAL A 77 1.88 -17.24 1.04
CA VAL A 77 1.30 -18.18 2.03
C VAL A 77 0.98 -19.52 1.39
N ILE A 78 0.42 -19.52 0.18
CA ILE A 78 0.13 -20.74 -0.58
C ILE A 78 1.43 -21.47 -0.94
N PHE A 79 2.44 -20.78 -1.47
CA PHE A 79 3.73 -21.39 -1.81
C PHE A 79 4.42 -22.02 -0.61
N ARG A 80 4.22 -21.43 0.58
CA ARG A 80 4.73 -21.99 1.82
C ARG A 80 3.92 -23.19 2.30
N PHE A 81 2.59 -23.16 2.14
CA PHE A 81 1.72 -24.29 2.47
C PHE A 81 2.05 -25.52 1.61
N GLU A 82 2.24 -25.31 0.30
CA GLU A 82 2.65 -26.34 -0.66
C GLU A 82 4.14 -26.74 -0.52
N ASN A 83 4.89 -26.13 0.42
CA ASN A 83 6.32 -26.38 0.64
C ASN A 83 7.18 -26.34 -0.63
N ILE A 84 6.89 -25.40 -1.55
CA ILE A 84 7.68 -25.26 -2.78
C ILE A 84 9.09 -24.77 -2.42
N TYR A 85 10.11 -25.60 -2.68
CA TYR A 85 11.51 -25.41 -2.27
C TYR A 85 12.02 -23.96 -2.23
N TYR A 86 12.02 -23.25 -3.36
CA TYR A 86 12.58 -21.91 -3.44
C TYR A 86 11.57 -20.81 -3.08
N LEU A 87 10.27 -21.05 -3.28
CA LEU A 87 9.23 -20.05 -3.08
C LEU A 87 8.70 -20.00 -1.64
N SER A 88 8.93 -21.04 -0.85
CA SER A 88 8.58 -21.11 0.57
C SER A 88 9.58 -20.39 1.49
N MET A 89 10.71 -19.93 0.94
CA MET A 89 11.78 -19.28 1.69
C MET A 89 11.28 -18.02 2.43
N ARG A 90 11.81 -17.82 3.65
CA ARG A 90 11.45 -16.67 4.51
C ARG A 90 11.86 -15.33 3.90
N ILE A 91 12.86 -15.32 3.01
CA ILE A 91 13.33 -14.11 2.34
C ILE A 91 12.23 -13.41 1.54
N TRP A 92 11.30 -14.16 0.93
CA TRP A 92 10.22 -13.57 0.15
C TRP A 92 9.27 -12.74 1.01
N TYR A 93 8.99 -13.19 2.24
CA TYR A 93 8.22 -12.43 3.22
C TYR A 93 8.95 -11.17 3.67
N LEU A 94 10.28 -11.24 3.83
CA LEU A 94 11.08 -10.08 4.21
C LEU A 94 11.14 -9.05 3.08
N MET A 95 11.34 -9.49 1.84
CA MET A 95 11.26 -8.62 0.66
C MET A 95 9.89 -7.98 0.54
N TRP A 96 8.82 -8.76 0.67
CA TRP A 96 7.45 -8.25 0.67
C TRP A 96 7.25 -7.19 1.76
N LEU A 97 7.74 -7.42 2.97
CA LEU A 97 7.64 -6.48 4.08
C LEU A 97 8.41 -5.19 3.81
N VAL A 98 9.62 -5.27 3.25
CA VAL A 98 10.41 -4.08 2.87
C VAL A 98 9.65 -3.25 1.82
N PHE A 99 9.11 -3.88 0.77
CA PHE A 99 8.33 -3.18 -0.24
C PHE A 99 7.05 -2.58 0.34
N PHE A 100 6.37 -3.30 1.24
CA PHE A 100 5.16 -2.83 1.90
C PHE A 100 5.43 -1.62 2.79
N VAL A 101 6.49 -1.66 3.62
CA VAL A 101 6.91 -0.53 4.47
C VAL A 101 7.32 0.68 3.62
N TRP A 102 8.11 0.46 2.56
CA TRP A 102 8.47 1.53 1.62
C TRP A 102 7.23 2.19 1.00
N TYR A 103 6.25 1.37 0.61
CA TYR A 103 4.98 1.85 0.06
C TYR A 103 4.17 2.66 1.09
N LEU A 104 4.08 2.20 2.34
CA LEU A 104 3.43 2.95 3.42
C LEU A 104 4.09 4.31 3.67
N ILE A 105 5.42 4.39 3.65
CA ILE A 105 6.16 5.66 3.78
C ILE A 105 5.84 6.60 2.60
N HIS A 106 5.72 6.06 1.38
CA HIS A 106 5.38 6.87 0.22
C HIS A 106 3.96 7.45 0.33
N ILE A 107 2.99 6.63 0.76
CA ILE A 107 1.61 7.09 0.98
C ILE A 107 1.58 8.14 2.09
N SER A 108 2.23 7.88 3.23
CA SER A 108 2.20 8.80 4.36
C SER A 108 2.82 10.15 4.01
N LYS A 109 3.91 10.16 3.23
CA LYS A 109 4.48 11.40 2.68
C LYS A 109 3.51 12.14 1.76
N GLU A 110 2.82 11.43 0.86
CA GLU A 110 1.81 12.05 -0.02
C GLU A 110 0.64 12.65 0.77
N LEU A 111 0.19 11.96 1.83
CA LEU A 111 -0.86 12.46 2.73
C LEU A 111 -0.38 13.60 3.63
N PHE A 112 0.87 13.60 4.11
CA PHE A 112 1.38 14.67 4.97
C PHE A 112 1.68 15.95 4.18
N VAL A 113 2.05 15.83 2.90
CA VAL A 113 2.26 16.96 1.96
C VAL A 113 0.93 17.43 1.33
N TYR A 114 -0.19 16.81 1.71
CA TYR A 114 -1.54 17.21 1.30
C TYR A 114 -1.89 18.69 1.51
N PRO A 115 -1.72 19.30 2.72
CA PRO A 115 -2.18 20.66 2.97
C PRO A 115 -1.42 21.70 2.14
N THR A 116 -0.12 21.49 1.90
CA THR A 116 0.69 22.38 1.06
C THR A 116 0.38 22.25 -0.42
N LYS A 117 0.15 21.02 -0.93
CA LYS A 117 -0.23 20.81 -2.34
C LYS A 117 -1.68 21.19 -2.64
N ARG A 118 -2.58 21.14 -1.65
CA ARG A 118 -3.97 21.60 -1.79
C ARG A 118 -4.04 23.07 -2.21
N LEU A 119 -3.30 23.94 -1.53
CA LEU A 119 -3.25 25.38 -1.83
C LEU A 119 -2.71 25.67 -3.24
N ALA A 120 -1.69 24.92 -3.69
CA ALA A 120 -1.18 25.03 -5.05
C ALA A 120 -2.18 24.53 -6.11
N TYR A 121 -2.95 23.49 -5.77
CA TYR A 121 -3.98 22.92 -6.65
C TYR A 121 -5.18 23.87 -6.80
N GLU A 122 -5.61 24.51 -5.71
CA GLU A 122 -6.65 25.55 -5.72
C GLU A 122 -6.20 26.77 -6.57
N LYS A 123 -4.96 27.25 -6.38
CA LYS A 123 -4.40 28.35 -7.19
C LYS A 123 -4.32 28.04 -8.69
N HIS A 124 -3.95 26.82 -9.08
CA HIS A 124 -3.93 26.41 -10.49
C HIS A 124 -5.33 26.18 -11.08
N GLY A 125 -6.29 25.74 -10.26
CA GLY A 125 -7.70 25.64 -10.64
C GLY A 125 -8.30 27.01 -10.96
N GLU A 126 -8.12 27.97 -10.06
CA GLU A 126 -8.56 29.35 -10.26
C GLU A 126 -7.86 30.03 -11.45
N GLY A 127 -6.57 29.75 -11.68
CA GLY A 127 -5.82 30.32 -12.81
C GLY A 127 -6.41 29.91 -14.17
N LYS A 128 -6.81 28.65 -14.32
CA LYS A 128 -7.48 28.18 -15.55
C LYS A 128 -8.87 28.76 -15.70
N GLU A 129 -9.64 28.87 -14.61
CA GLU A 129 -10.98 29.46 -14.64
C GLU A 129 -10.94 30.93 -15.10
N ARG A 130 -9.89 31.67 -14.72
CA ARG A 130 -9.64 33.05 -15.16
C ARG A 130 -9.27 33.17 -16.64
N ASP A 131 -8.65 32.15 -17.25
CA ASP A 131 -8.34 32.13 -18.68
C ASP A 131 -9.59 31.93 -19.56
N TYR A 132 -10.64 31.31 -19.03
CA TYR A 132 -11.92 31.12 -19.72
C TYR A 132 -12.94 32.24 -19.46
N LEU A 133 -12.65 33.16 -18.54
CA LEU A 133 -13.50 34.33 -18.31
C LEU A 133 -13.25 35.37 -19.41
N PRO A 134 -14.30 35.90 -20.07
CA PRO A 134 -14.15 36.92 -21.10
C PRO A 134 -13.49 38.16 -20.49
N LYS A 135 -12.32 38.54 -21.04
CA LYS A 135 -11.57 39.71 -20.56
C LYS A 135 -12.44 40.96 -20.74
N PRO A 136 -12.54 41.83 -19.72
CA PRO A 136 -13.35 43.04 -19.82
C PRO A 136 -12.83 43.89 -20.99
N LYS A 137 -13.72 44.21 -21.95
CA LYS A 137 -13.39 45.11 -23.06
C LYS A 137 -13.00 46.48 -22.49
N ARG A 138 -11.77 46.91 -22.77
CA ARG A 138 -11.27 48.25 -22.44
C ARG A 138 -12.12 49.27 -23.21
N LYS A 139 -12.98 50.04 -22.52
CA LYS A 139 -13.65 51.21 -23.13
C LYS A 139 -12.56 52.25 -23.44
N ARG A 140 -12.41 52.57 -24.73
CA ARG A 140 -11.66 53.75 -25.19
C ARG A 140 -12.51 54.99 -24.99
#